data_AF-A0A227JG29-F1
#
_entry.id   AF-A0A227JG29-F1
#
_cell.length_a   1.000
_cell.length_b   1.000
_cell.length_c   1.000
_cell.angle_alpha   90.00
_cell.angle_beta   90.00
_cell.angle_gamma   90.00
#
_symmetry.space_group_name_H-M   'P 1'
#
loop_
_entity.id
_entity.type
_entity.pdbx_description
1 polymer ?
#
loop_
_entity_poly.entity_id
_entity_poly.type
_entity_poly.pdbx_seq_one_letter_code
_entity_poly.pdbx_strand_id
1 'polypeptide(L)'
;SGKYDTIICNYPNADMVGHTGVYEAAEKAIEALDESVGKVVEAIKEVGGQLLITADHGNAEMMIDPETGGVHTAHTNLPVPLIYVGDKAVEFKEGGKLSDLAPTMLSLAGLEIPAEMSGDVLVK
;
A
#
# COMPACT_ATOMS: atom_id res chain seq x y z
N SER A 1 22.69 6.46 -0.52
CA SER A 1 21.41 6.29 -1.23
C SER A 1 21.66 6.35 -2.74
N GLY A 2 20.67 6.08 -3.59
CA GLY A 2 20.79 6.28 -5.06
C GLY A 2 21.34 5.12 -5.89
N LYS A 3 21.42 3.89 -5.35
CA LYS A 3 21.86 2.70 -6.13
C LYS A 3 20.73 2.09 -6.97
N TYR A 4 19.48 2.31 -6.58
CA TYR A 4 18.30 1.69 -7.17
C TYR A 4 17.35 2.78 -7.64
N ASP A 5 16.85 2.67 -8.87
CA ASP A 5 15.85 3.58 -9.43
C ASP A 5 14.44 3.26 -8.90
N THR A 6 14.17 1.98 -8.64
CA THR A 6 12.88 1.48 -8.14
C THR A 6 13.08 0.49 -7.00
N ILE A 7 12.23 0.58 -5.98
CA ILE A 7 12.18 -0.34 -4.85
C ILE A 7 10.73 -0.78 -4.67
N ILE A 8 10.51 -2.10 -4.57
CA ILE A 8 9.24 -2.70 -4.17
C ILE A 8 9.46 -3.36 -2.83
N CYS A 9 8.70 -2.97 -1.81
CA CYS A 9 8.83 -3.46 -0.45
C CYS A 9 7.47 -3.88 0.08
N ASN A 10 7.38 -5.07 0.67
CA ASN A 10 6.19 -5.57 1.34
C ASN A 10 6.46 -5.62 2.85
N TYR A 11 5.48 -5.18 3.63
CA TYR A 11 5.46 -5.37 5.07
C TYR A 11 4.34 -6.34 5.43
N PRO A 12 4.66 -7.57 5.86
CA PRO A 12 3.67 -8.63 6.04
C PRO A 12 2.94 -8.55 7.40
N ASN A 13 3.32 -7.62 8.27
CA ASN A 13 2.92 -7.57 9.67
C ASN A 13 1.39 -7.57 9.87
N ALA A 14 0.68 -6.68 9.17
CA ALA A 14 -0.76 -6.53 9.33
C ALA A 14 -1.51 -7.80 8.91
N ASP A 15 -1.10 -8.43 7.81
CA ASP A 15 -1.75 -9.65 7.31
C ASP A 15 -1.43 -10.88 8.17
N MET A 16 -0.13 -11.16 8.36
CA MET A 16 0.32 -12.36 9.08
C MET A 16 -0.15 -12.37 10.53
N VAL A 17 -0.20 -11.20 11.17
CA VAL A 17 -0.69 -11.08 12.55
C VAL A 17 -2.22 -10.98 12.58
N GLY A 18 -2.86 -10.38 11.58
CA GLY A 18 -4.31 -10.38 11.42
C GLY A 18 -4.89 -11.80 11.36
N HIS A 19 -4.23 -12.71 10.64
CA HIS A 19 -4.58 -14.14 10.60
C HIS A 19 -4.58 -14.86 11.95
N THR A 20 -3.91 -14.32 12.97
CA THR A 20 -3.94 -14.91 14.32
C THR A 20 -5.28 -14.71 15.01
N GLY A 21 -6.06 -13.69 14.60
CA GLY A 21 -7.31 -13.32 15.24
C GLY A 21 -7.15 -12.67 16.62
N VAL A 22 -5.92 -12.33 17.03
CA VAL A 22 -5.64 -11.66 18.32
C VAL A 22 -5.56 -10.16 18.09
N TYR A 23 -6.61 -9.43 18.48
CA TYR A 23 -6.75 -7.99 18.23
C TYR A 23 -5.54 -7.18 18.73
N GLU A 24 -5.13 -7.39 19.98
CA GLU A 24 -4.02 -6.63 20.59
C GLU A 24 -2.67 -6.93 19.93
N ALA A 25 -2.53 -8.09 19.28
CA ALA A 25 -1.34 -8.40 18.50
C ALA A 25 -1.38 -7.69 17.15
N ALA A 26 -2.53 -7.67 16.48
CA ALA A 26 -2.72 -6.98 15.21
C ALA A 26 -2.54 -5.45 15.36
N GLU A 27 -3.05 -4.87 16.45
CA GLU A 27 -2.83 -3.46 16.80
C GLU A 27 -1.32 -3.12 16.87
N LYS A 28 -0.56 -3.89 17.66
CA LYS A 28 0.91 -3.70 17.77
C LYS A 28 1.65 -3.95 16.46
N ALA A 29 1.15 -4.86 15.63
CA ALA A 29 1.71 -5.11 14.31
C ALA A 29 1.55 -3.89 13.39
N ILE A 30 0.40 -3.21 13.47
CA ILE A 30 0.13 -1.95 12.76
C ILE A 30 0.98 -0.81 13.32
N GLU A 31 1.14 -0.68 14.64
CA GLU A 31 2.02 0.34 15.25
C GLU A 31 3.48 0.19 14.78
N ALA A 32 4.01 -1.03 14.77
CA ALA A 32 5.36 -1.31 14.28
C ALA A 32 5.50 -1.04 12.77
N LEU A 33 4.44 -1.29 12.01
CA LEU A 33 4.37 -0.96 10.59
C LEU A 33 4.40 0.56 10.37
N ASP A 34 3.60 1.33 11.11
CA ASP A 34 3.56 2.79 11.04
C ASP A 34 4.94 3.42 11.29
N GLU A 35 5.64 2.97 12.36
CA GLU A 35 7.00 3.44 12.65
C GLU A 35 7.98 3.15 11.49
N SER A 36 7.85 1.97 10.89
CA SER A 36 8.72 1.54 9.78
C SER A 36 8.44 2.32 8.50
N VAL A 37 7.16 2.52 8.16
CA VAL A 37 6.74 3.34 7.02
C VAL A 37 7.15 4.79 7.20
N GLY A 38 7.07 5.34 8.41
CA GLY A 38 7.55 6.69 8.72
C GLY A 38 9.04 6.87 8.38
N LYS A 39 9.89 5.90 8.70
CA LYS A 39 11.32 5.92 8.33
C LYS A 39 11.53 5.90 6.81
N VAL A 40 10.72 5.13 6.08
CA VAL A 40 10.77 5.08 4.61
C VAL A 40 10.33 6.40 4.00
N VAL A 41 9.26 7.00 4.52
CA VAL A 41 8.76 8.32 4.10
C VAL A 41 9.84 9.38 4.23
N GLU A 42 10.52 9.45 5.36
CA GLU A 42 11.59 10.44 5.57
C GLU A 42 12.78 10.19 4.63
N ALA A 43 13.22 8.93 4.48
CA ALA A 43 14.29 8.59 3.55
C ALA A 43 13.97 8.92 2.08
N ILE A 44 12.71 8.75 1.66
CA ILE A 44 12.24 9.13 0.32
C ILE A 44 12.28 10.65 0.13
N LYS A 45 11.84 11.43 1.14
CA LYS A 45 11.90 12.89 1.09
C LYS A 45 13.33 13.42 0.99
N GLU A 46 14.28 12.83 1.73
CA GLU A 46 15.69 13.23 1.71
C GLU A 46 16.33 13.13 0.33
N VAL A 47 15.89 12.18 -0.50
CA VAL A 47 16.43 11.95 -1.85
C VAL A 47 15.58 12.59 -2.95
N GLY A 48 14.51 13.31 -2.60
CA GLY A 48 13.56 13.85 -3.58
C GLY A 48 12.86 12.76 -4.39
N GLY A 49 12.63 11.60 -3.76
CA GLY A 49 11.99 10.45 -4.40
C GLY A 49 10.47 10.54 -4.42
N GLN A 50 9.86 9.54 -5.05
CA GLN A 50 8.40 9.34 -5.09
C GLN A 50 8.07 7.99 -4.46
N LEU A 51 7.00 7.94 -3.67
CA LEU A 51 6.55 6.75 -2.96
C LEU A 51 5.03 6.60 -3.10
N LEU A 52 4.60 5.39 -3.45
CA LEU A 52 3.22 4.95 -3.34
C LEU A 52 3.12 3.99 -2.16
N ILE A 53 2.21 4.28 -1.22
CA ILE A 53 1.89 3.41 -0.09
C ILE A 53 0.50 2.82 -0.36
N THR A 54 0.41 1.50 -0.41
CA THR A 54 -0.83 0.78 -0.69
C THR A 54 -0.79 -0.63 -0.07
N ALA A 55 -1.87 -1.39 -0.25
CA ALA A 55 -1.97 -2.79 0.14
C ALA A 55 -2.47 -3.63 -1.04
N ASP A 56 -2.23 -4.93 -1.00
CA ASP A 56 -2.71 -5.90 -1.98
C ASP A 56 -4.11 -6.44 -1.63
N HIS A 57 -4.47 -6.45 -0.34
CA HIS A 57 -5.82 -6.75 0.15
C HIS A 57 -6.01 -6.26 1.59
N GLY A 58 -7.21 -6.44 2.14
CA GLY A 58 -7.53 -6.20 3.56
C GLY A 58 -7.39 -7.47 4.42
N ASN A 59 -7.27 -7.28 5.74
CA ASN A 59 -7.27 -8.30 6.79
C ASN A 59 -7.50 -7.63 8.16
N ALA A 60 -6.49 -6.91 8.66
CA ALA A 60 -6.43 -6.42 10.05
C ALA A 60 -7.47 -5.35 10.40
N GLU A 61 -8.14 -4.74 9.41
CA GLU A 61 -9.23 -3.81 9.64
C GLU A 61 -10.53 -4.49 10.12
N MET A 62 -10.63 -5.82 9.99
CA MET A 62 -11.73 -6.62 10.52
C MET A 62 -11.19 -7.80 11.34
N MET A 63 -11.06 -7.61 12.64
CA MET A 63 -10.60 -8.67 13.57
C MET A 63 -11.76 -9.44 14.22
N ILE A 64 -12.98 -8.90 14.16
CA ILE A 64 -14.21 -9.52 14.64
C ILE A 64 -15.23 -9.52 13.50
N ASP A 65 -15.80 -10.69 13.23
CA ASP A 65 -16.82 -10.86 12.22
C ASP A 65 -18.12 -10.19 12.70
N PRO A 66 -18.67 -9.22 11.95
CA PRO A 66 -19.82 -8.45 12.40
C PRO A 66 -21.14 -9.25 12.40
N GLU A 67 -21.22 -10.37 11.67
CA GLU A 67 -22.41 -11.20 11.59
C GLU A 67 -22.45 -12.24 12.72
N THR A 68 -21.30 -12.84 13.03
CA THR A 68 -21.20 -13.94 14.00
C THR A 68 -20.71 -13.49 15.37
N GLY A 69 -20.05 -12.33 15.47
CA GLY A 69 -19.33 -11.86 16.66
C GLY A 69 -18.07 -12.68 16.99
N GLY A 70 -17.71 -13.63 16.12
CA GLY A 70 -16.53 -14.47 16.28
C GLY A 70 -15.25 -13.78 15.84
N VAL A 71 -14.12 -14.39 16.18
CA VAL A 71 -12.80 -13.95 15.71
C VAL A 71 -12.71 -14.13 14.20
N HIS A 72 -12.32 -13.07 13.50
CA HIS A 72 -12.07 -13.10 12.06
C HIS A 72 -10.58 -13.32 11.79
N THR A 73 -10.27 -14.27 10.91
CA THR A 73 -8.90 -14.70 10.60
C THR A 73 -8.65 -14.76 9.09
N ALA A 74 -9.53 -14.19 8.27
CA ALA A 74 -9.45 -14.24 6.82
C ALA A 74 -9.21 -12.84 6.24
N HIS A 75 -8.91 -12.80 4.95
CA HIS A 75 -8.87 -11.52 4.22
C HIS A 75 -10.28 -10.94 4.11
N THR A 76 -10.34 -9.63 3.93
CA THR A 76 -11.58 -8.94 3.56
C THR A 76 -11.61 -8.59 2.07
N ASN A 77 -12.77 -8.13 1.61
CA ASN A 77 -12.97 -7.55 0.28
C ASN A 77 -13.10 -6.03 0.31
N LEU A 78 -12.62 -5.38 1.38
CA LEU A 78 -12.65 -3.92 1.50
C LEU A 78 -11.62 -3.26 0.57
N PRO A 79 -11.87 -2.03 0.11
CA PRO A 79 -10.91 -1.30 -0.69
C PRO A 79 -9.63 -1.00 0.10
N VAL A 80 -8.50 -1.02 -0.59
CA VAL A 80 -7.17 -0.70 -0.03
C VAL A 80 -6.83 0.79 -0.22
N PRO A 81 -6.05 1.39 0.68
CA PRO A 81 -5.60 2.77 0.51
C PRO A 81 -4.59 2.88 -0.63
N LEU A 82 -4.51 4.06 -1.23
CA LEU A 82 -3.41 4.46 -2.10
C LEU A 82 -3.00 5.88 -1.73
N ILE A 83 -1.78 6.03 -1.21
CA ILE A 83 -1.24 7.29 -0.73
C ILE A 83 0.01 7.61 -1.54
N TYR A 84 0.15 8.85 -1.98
CA TYR A 84 1.35 9.36 -2.62
C TYR A 84 2.16 10.24 -1.67
N VAL A 85 3.48 10.03 -1.68
CA VAL A 85 4.46 10.88 -1.00
C VAL A 85 5.52 11.27 -2.03
N GLY A 86 5.67 12.57 -2.26
CA GLY A 86 6.64 13.14 -3.19
C GLY A 86 6.38 14.62 -3.40
N ASP A 87 7.13 15.22 -4.33
CA ASP A 87 7.09 16.66 -4.63
C ASP A 87 6.05 17.04 -5.70
N LYS A 88 5.63 16.09 -6.53
CA LYS A 88 4.59 16.33 -7.54
C LYS A 88 3.22 16.57 -6.89
N ALA A 89 2.49 17.55 -7.40
CA ALA A 89 1.07 17.66 -7.14
C ALA A 89 0.34 16.58 -7.94
N VAL A 90 -0.16 15.56 -7.26
CA VAL A 90 -0.92 14.46 -7.88
C VAL A 90 -2.35 14.45 -7.36
N GLU A 91 -3.29 14.21 -8.25
CA GLU A 91 -4.65 13.83 -7.90
C GLU A 91 -4.91 12.41 -8.41
N PHE A 92 -5.50 11.58 -7.57
CA PHE A 92 -5.88 10.23 -7.97
C PHE A 92 -7.29 10.21 -8.58
N LYS A 93 -7.47 9.36 -9.59
CA LYS A 93 -8.79 8.92 -10.06
C LYS A 93 -9.43 8.03 -9.01
N GLU A 94 -10.74 8.12 -8.87
CA GLU A 94 -11.52 7.18 -8.05
C GLU A 94 -11.73 5.85 -8.78
N GLY A 95 -11.96 4.78 -8.01
CA GLY A 95 -12.34 3.46 -8.56
C GLY A 95 -11.21 2.67 -9.22
N GLY A 96 -9.95 2.91 -8.85
CA GLY A 96 -8.80 2.15 -9.34
C GLY A 96 -8.77 0.69 -8.86
N LYS A 97 -7.89 -0.11 -9.48
CA LYS A 97 -7.62 -1.53 -9.15
C LYS A 97 -6.12 -1.79 -9.13
N LEU A 98 -5.70 -2.93 -8.58
CA LEU A 98 -4.27 -3.24 -8.40
C LEU A 98 -3.45 -3.24 -9.70
N SER A 99 -4.05 -3.64 -10.83
CA SER A 99 -3.38 -3.62 -12.14
C SER A 99 -2.98 -2.21 -12.59
N ASP A 100 -3.53 -1.17 -11.98
CA ASP A 100 -3.32 0.23 -12.33
C ASP A 100 -2.07 0.82 -11.61
N LEU A 101 -1.53 0.11 -10.60
CA LEU A 101 -0.35 0.55 -9.86
C LEU A 101 0.90 0.61 -10.73
N ALA A 102 1.18 -0.43 -11.52
CA ALA A 102 2.39 -0.47 -12.36
C ALA A 102 2.39 0.61 -13.47
N PRO A 103 1.31 0.80 -14.26
CA PRO A 103 1.20 1.94 -15.18
C PRO A 103 1.37 3.30 -14.49
N THR A 104 0.80 3.45 -13.29
CA THR A 104 0.95 4.68 -12.50
C THR A 104 2.40 4.93 -12.09
N MET A 105 3.12 3.89 -11.65
CA MET A 105 4.55 3.99 -11.33
C MET A 105 5.40 4.41 -12.55
N LEU A 106 5.14 3.82 -13.73
CA LEU A 106 5.85 4.19 -14.96
C LEU A 106 5.56 5.65 -15.35
N SER A 107 4.30 6.08 -15.27
CA SER A 107 3.90 7.47 -15.53
C SER A 107 4.61 8.45 -14.58
N LEU A 108 4.65 8.14 -13.28
CA LEU A 108 5.36 8.94 -12.28
C LEU A 108 6.88 8.96 -12.51
N ALA A 109 7.46 7.92 -13.09
CA ALA A 109 8.86 7.87 -13.50
C ALA A 109 9.14 8.53 -14.86
N GLY A 110 8.12 8.97 -15.59
CA GLY A 110 8.27 9.50 -16.95
C GLY A 110 8.70 8.46 -17.98
N LEU A 111 8.37 7.18 -17.73
CA LEU A 111 8.68 6.05 -18.59
C LEU A 111 7.49 5.68 -19.48
N GLU A 112 7.77 5.11 -20.65
CA GLU A 112 6.74 4.60 -21.54
C GLU A 112 6.02 3.39 -20.92
N ILE A 113 4.69 3.35 -21.07
CA ILE A 113 3.86 2.24 -20.62
C ILE A 113 3.73 1.24 -21.78
N PRO A 114 4.16 -0.02 -21.62
CA PRO A 114 4.07 -1.02 -22.68
C PRO A 114 2.61 -1.38 -22.99
N ALA A 115 2.34 -1.75 -24.24
CA ALA A 115 0.98 -2.02 -24.71
C ALA A 115 0.31 -3.23 -24.02
N GLU A 116 1.10 -4.14 -23.45
CA GLU A 116 0.63 -5.28 -22.67
C GLU A 116 0.06 -4.89 -21.30
N MET A 117 0.42 -3.71 -20.77
CA MET A 117 -0.16 -3.19 -19.53
C MET A 117 -1.53 -2.58 -19.81
N SER A 118 -2.59 -3.32 -19.52
CA SER A 118 -3.99 -2.89 -19.73
C SER A 118 -4.59 -2.11 -18.55
N GLY A 119 -3.80 -1.81 -17.51
CA GLY A 119 -4.23 -1.02 -16.37
C GLY A 119 -4.24 0.47 -16.69
N ASP A 120 -5.05 1.23 -15.97
CA ASP A 120 -5.14 2.68 -16.16
C ASP A 120 -4.07 3.42 -15.35
N VAL A 121 -3.62 4.58 -15.83
CA VAL A 121 -2.82 5.50 -14.99
C VAL A 121 -3.77 6.20 -14.03
N LEU A 122 -3.52 6.08 -12.72
CA LEU A 122 -4.38 6.62 -11.68
C LEU A 122 -4.13 8.10 -11.37
N VAL A 123 -2.93 8.61 -11.65
CA VAL A 123 -2.61 10.03 -11.46
C VAL A 123 -3.13 10.86 -12.64
N LYS A 124 -3.69 12.04 -12.35
CA LYS A 124 -4.16 13.02 -13.34
C LYS A 124 -3.06 13.95 -13.81
#